data_AF-A0EVR4-F1
#
_entry.id   AF-A0EVR4-F1
#
_cell.length_a   1.000
_cell.length_b   1.000
_cell.length_c   1.000
_cell.angle_alpha   90.00
_cell.angle_beta   90.00
_cell.angle_gamma   90.00
#
_symmetry.space_group_name_H-M   'P 1'
#
loop_
_entity.id
_entity.type
_entity.pdbx_description
1 polymer ?
#
loop_
_entity_poly.entity_id
_entity_poly.type
_entity_poly.pdbx_seq_one_letter_code
_entity_poly.pdbx_strand_id
1 'polypeptide(L)'
;MPALEFKYSADQEHQVDAVAAVCDLFRGQEFMSSEFTAGTVGGMFSDAIVVGHANNLRVSARQLEENLHAVQEENCLARSEVLTDGRLRDFTVEMETGTGKTYVYIRTIYELNKRYGLTKFVIVVPSIAIREGVKKSFESTKKHFESLYDKKPLEFFVYDSKDMGPVGNFATSSAIQVMIINIGAFNKELDSDEKKGATNIFHRPSEKLIGGRSPQELVSS
;
A
#
# COMPACT_ATOMS: atom_id res chain seq x y z
N MET A 1 37.75 -1.88 0.01
CA MET A 1 37.40 -1.11 1.21
C MET A 1 36.05 -1.61 1.71
N PRO A 2 35.86 -1.89 3.00
CA PRO A 2 34.54 -2.25 3.52
C PRO A 2 33.60 -1.06 3.34
N ALA A 3 32.48 -1.26 2.66
CA ALA A 3 31.45 -0.24 2.56
C ALA A 3 30.78 -0.08 3.94
N LEU A 4 30.59 1.17 4.38
CA LEU A 4 29.76 1.46 5.55
C LEU A 4 28.34 0.98 5.27
N GLU A 5 27.91 -0.08 5.95
CA GLU A 5 26.54 -0.57 5.89
C GLU A 5 25.74 -0.05 7.09
N PHE A 6 24.55 0.50 6.82
CA PHE A 6 23.61 0.87 7.86
C PHE A 6 23.13 -0.39 8.59
N LYS A 7 23.22 -0.38 9.92
CA LYS A 7 22.61 -1.40 10.77
C LYS A 7 21.27 -0.91 11.27
N TYR A 8 20.23 -1.69 11.02
CA TYR A 8 18.88 -1.46 11.52
C TYR A 8 18.61 -2.41 12.69
N SER A 9 17.87 -1.94 13.70
CA SER A 9 17.43 -2.75 14.85
C SER A 9 15.95 -3.09 14.64
N ALA A 10 15.61 -4.37 14.84
CA ALA A 10 14.25 -4.88 14.65
C ALA A 10 13.42 -4.90 15.95
N ASP A 11 14.04 -4.52 17.06
CA ASP A 11 13.56 -4.73 18.42
C ASP A 11 13.32 -3.42 19.19
N GLN A 12 13.36 -2.26 18.50
CA GLN A 12 12.96 -1.00 19.11
C GLN A 12 11.47 -1.03 19.47
N GLU A 13 11.18 -1.07 20.77
CA GLU A 13 9.84 -1.26 21.34
C GLU A 13 8.80 -0.30 20.73
N HIS A 14 9.07 1.01 20.76
CA HIS A 14 8.18 2.02 20.15
C HIS A 14 7.88 1.80 18.66
N GLN A 15 8.78 1.16 17.89
CA GLN A 15 8.53 0.82 16.49
C GLN A 15 7.73 -0.48 16.37
N VAL A 16 8.01 -1.46 17.22
CA VAL A 16 7.26 -2.72 17.28
C VAL A 16 5.82 -2.46 17.68
N ASP A 17 5.60 -1.62 18.70
CA ASP A 17 4.27 -1.26 19.20
C ASP A 17 3.47 -0.51 18.15
N ALA A 18 4.08 0.46 17.45
CA ALA A 18 3.42 1.17 16.36
C ALA A 18 3.02 0.24 15.20
N VAL A 19 3.87 -0.75 14.88
CA VAL A 19 3.54 -1.77 13.87
C VAL A 19 2.41 -2.67 14.35
N ALA A 20 2.45 -3.11 15.61
CA ALA A 20 1.42 -3.94 16.21
C ALA A 20 0.07 -3.22 16.22
N ALA A 21 0.03 -1.96 16.66
CA ALA A 21 -1.18 -1.14 16.68
C ALA A 21 -1.88 -1.09 15.32
N VAL A 22 -1.14 -0.95 14.21
CA VAL A 22 -1.75 -0.98 12.86
C VAL A 22 -2.23 -2.37 12.47
N CYS A 23 -1.43 -3.41 12.74
CA CYS A 23 -1.82 -4.77 12.37
C CYS A 23 -3.05 -5.22 13.16
N ASP A 24 -3.16 -4.81 14.42
CA ASP A 24 -4.18 -5.28 15.34
C ASP A 24 -5.57 -4.65 15.08
N LEU A 25 -5.62 -3.58 14.28
CA LEU A 25 -6.86 -3.09 13.66
C LEU A 25 -7.55 -4.16 12.80
N PHE A 26 -6.76 -5.05 12.18
CA PHE A 26 -7.26 -6.09 11.29
C PHE A 26 -7.34 -7.46 11.98
N ARG A 27 -7.35 -7.53 13.32
CA ARG A 27 -7.62 -8.78 14.06
C ARG A 27 -8.91 -9.43 13.55
N GLY A 28 -8.86 -10.75 13.32
CA GLY A 28 -9.96 -11.51 12.74
C GLY A 28 -10.02 -11.52 11.21
N GLN A 29 -9.15 -10.77 10.51
CA GLN A 29 -8.98 -10.91 9.06
C GLN A 29 -8.40 -12.29 8.72
N GLU A 30 -9.02 -12.98 7.77
CA GLU A 30 -8.49 -14.24 7.22
C GLU A 30 -7.29 -13.98 6.30
N PHE A 31 -6.32 -14.89 6.32
CA PHE A 31 -5.25 -14.89 5.32
C PHE A 31 -5.84 -15.27 3.97
N MET A 32 -5.84 -14.34 3.02
CA MET A 32 -6.47 -14.55 1.72
C MET A 32 -5.65 -13.97 0.57
N SER A 33 -5.46 -14.77 -0.47
CA SER A 33 -5.07 -14.29 -1.79
C SER A 33 -6.33 -14.05 -2.62
N SER A 34 -6.52 -12.83 -3.13
CA SER A 34 -7.60 -12.53 -4.07
C SER A 34 -7.04 -12.47 -5.48
N GLU A 35 -7.58 -13.31 -6.36
CA GLU A 35 -7.24 -13.32 -7.78
C GLU A 35 -8.46 -12.87 -8.59
N PHE A 36 -8.22 -12.10 -9.64
CA PHE A 36 -9.26 -11.65 -10.56
C PHE A 36 -8.79 -11.75 -12.01
N THR A 37 -9.70 -11.72 -12.96
CA THR A 37 -9.35 -11.62 -14.37
C THR A 37 -8.98 -10.17 -14.70
N ALA A 38 -7.69 -9.90 -14.83
CA ALA A 38 -7.17 -8.57 -15.17
C ALA A 38 -7.46 -8.21 -16.63
N GLY A 39 -7.51 -9.21 -17.53
CA GLY A 39 -7.94 -9.07 -18.91
C GLY A 39 -7.57 -10.29 -19.75
N THR A 40 -7.66 -10.13 -21.07
CA THR A 40 -7.21 -11.12 -22.06
C THR A 40 -6.19 -10.49 -22.98
N VAL A 41 -5.12 -11.22 -23.29
CA VAL A 41 -4.16 -10.84 -24.34
C VAL A 41 -4.47 -11.68 -25.57
N GLY A 42 -4.93 -11.03 -26.63
CA GLY A 42 -5.25 -11.69 -27.90
C GLY A 42 -3.99 -12.03 -28.68
N GLY A 43 -3.78 -13.32 -28.92
CA GLY A 43 -2.81 -13.84 -29.89
C GLY A 43 -3.53 -14.39 -31.13
N MET A 44 -2.79 -14.53 -32.24
CA MET A 44 -3.31 -15.03 -33.52
C MET A 44 -3.98 -16.43 -33.46
N PHE A 45 -3.80 -17.17 -32.35
CA PHE A 45 -4.33 -18.53 -32.16
C PHE A 45 -5.16 -18.75 -30.88
N SER A 46 -5.11 -17.87 -29.86
CA SER A 46 -5.96 -17.95 -28.67
C SER A 46 -5.82 -16.71 -27.78
N ASP A 47 -6.89 -16.36 -27.06
CA ASP A 47 -6.84 -15.36 -25.98
C ASP A 47 -6.26 -15.98 -24.71
N ALA A 48 -5.15 -15.44 -24.21
CA ALA A 48 -4.59 -15.81 -22.91
C ALA A 48 -5.20 -14.95 -21.80
N ILE A 49 -5.74 -15.58 -20.74
CA ILE A 49 -6.26 -14.88 -19.57
C ILE A 49 -5.09 -14.35 -18.73
N VAL A 50 -5.12 -13.06 -18.41
CA VAL A 50 -4.19 -12.44 -17.48
C VAL A 50 -4.82 -12.44 -16.08
N VAL A 51 -4.15 -13.08 -15.13
CA VAL A 51 -4.55 -13.10 -13.73
C VAL A 51 -4.01 -11.83 -13.04
N GLY A 52 -4.89 -11.14 -12.34
CA GLY A 52 -4.59 -10.03 -11.44
C GLY A 52 -4.69 -10.46 -9.99
N HIS A 53 -3.98 -9.75 -9.11
CA HIS A 53 -4.01 -9.95 -7.67
C HIS A 53 -4.47 -8.68 -6.96
N ALA A 54 -5.38 -8.83 -6.00
CA ALA A 54 -5.98 -7.74 -5.25
C ALA A 54 -5.91 -8.01 -3.73
N ASN A 55 -6.02 -6.95 -2.94
CA ASN A 55 -6.25 -7.10 -1.51
C ASN A 55 -7.74 -7.32 -1.25
N ASN A 56 -8.09 -8.22 -0.34
CA ASN A 56 -9.47 -8.41 0.09
C ASN A 56 -9.58 -8.31 1.61
N LEU A 57 -10.47 -7.44 2.08
CA LEU A 57 -10.74 -7.24 3.50
C LEU A 57 -12.13 -7.80 3.82
N ARG A 58 -12.17 -8.81 4.70
CA ARG A 58 -13.38 -9.45 5.19
C ARG A 58 -13.79 -8.99 6.59
N VAL A 59 -12.94 -8.19 7.26
CA VAL A 59 -13.27 -7.59 8.56
C VAL A 59 -14.50 -6.70 8.40
N SER A 60 -15.56 -6.99 9.17
CA SER A 60 -16.76 -6.17 9.18
C SER A 60 -16.48 -4.81 9.83
N ALA A 61 -17.26 -3.78 9.48
CA ALA A 61 -17.11 -2.45 10.10
C ALA A 61 -17.20 -2.51 11.64
N ARG A 62 -18.08 -3.36 12.17
CA ARG A 62 -18.21 -3.59 13.61
C ARG A 62 -16.95 -4.22 14.21
N GLN A 63 -16.41 -5.27 13.59
CA GLN A 63 -15.19 -5.89 14.09
C GLN A 63 -14.01 -4.92 14.04
N LEU A 64 -13.94 -4.10 13.00
CA LEU A 64 -12.91 -3.07 12.84
C LEU A 64 -13.00 -2.00 13.93
N GLU A 65 -14.22 -1.59 14.29
CA GLU A 65 -14.47 -0.68 15.42
C GLU A 65 -14.08 -1.31 16.77
N GLU A 66 -14.48 -2.57 17.02
CA GLU A 66 -14.10 -3.31 18.22
C GLU A 66 -12.57 -3.44 18.33
N ASN A 67 -11.89 -3.72 17.22
CA ASN A 67 -10.43 -3.78 17.15
C ASN A 67 -9.79 -2.40 17.42
N LEU A 68 -10.35 -1.32 16.86
CA LEU A 68 -9.87 0.04 17.09
C LEU A 68 -9.96 0.41 18.58
N HIS A 69 -11.11 0.15 19.23
CA HIS A 69 -11.27 0.45 20.65
C HIS A 69 -10.31 -0.36 21.53
N ALA A 70 -10.05 -1.62 21.17
CA ALA A 70 -9.06 -2.44 21.86
C ALA A 70 -7.64 -1.88 21.69
N VAL A 71 -7.24 -1.49 20.47
CA VAL A 71 -5.94 -0.85 20.21
C VAL A 71 -5.82 0.48 20.98
N GLN A 72 -6.89 1.28 21.02
CA GLN A 72 -6.90 2.54 21.77
C GLN A 72 -6.71 2.30 23.27
N GLU A 73 -7.43 1.33 23.84
CA GLU A 73 -7.31 0.97 25.25
C GLU A 73 -5.92 0.44 25.60
N GLU A 74 -5.36 -0.46 24.78
CA GLU A 74 -4.00 -0.99 24.92
C GLU A 74 -2.94 0.13 24.88
N ASN A 75 -3.21 1.22 24.14
CA ASN A 75 -2.32 2.38 24.01
C ASN A 75 -2.70 3.57 24.91
N CYS A 76 -3.58 3.37 25.90
CA CYS A 76 -4.04 4.43 26.82
C CYS A 76 -4.66 5.66 26.12
N LEU A 77 -5.32 5.46 24.98
CA LEU A 77 -6.02 6.49 24.21
C LEU A 77 -7.51 6.49 24.54
N ALA A 78 -8.12 7.68 24.48
CA ALA A 78 -9.57 7.81 24.57
C ALA A 78 -10.24 7.09 23.40
N ARG A 79 -11.33 6.38 23.69
CA ARG A 79 -12.10 5.70 22.64
C ARG A 79 -12.70 6.72 21.67
N SER A 80 -12.61 6.45 20.38
CA SER A 80 -13.26 7.27 19.37
C SER A 80 -14.78 7.11 19.44
N GLU A 81 -15.49 8.23 19.55
CA GLU A 81 -16.97 8.28 19.53
C GLU A 81 -17.55 8.35 18.11
N VAL A 82 -16.69 8.56 17.10
CA VAL A 82 -17.08 8.66 15.70
C VAL A 82 -17.37 7.26 15.17
N LEU A 83 -18.65 6.88 15.21
CA LEU A 83 -19.19 5.86 14.34
C LEU A 83 -19.08 6.40 12.91
N THR A 84 -18.03 6.03 12.18
CA THR A 84 -18.06 6.28 10.74
C THR A 84 -19.32 5.64 10.18
N ASP A 85 -19.92 6.29 9.21
CA ASP A 85 -21.06 5.93 8.37
C ASP A 85 -20.97 4.55 7.65
N GLY A 86 -20.40 3.53 8.28
CA GLY A 86 -20.10 2.22 7.72
C GLY A 86 -18.78 2.16 6.92
N ARG A 87 -17.99 3.24 6.89
CA ARG A 87 -16.76 3.35 6.08
C ARG A 87 -15.49 3.66 6.86
N LEU A 88 -15.37 3.22 8.12
CA LEU A 88 -14.12 3.37 8.90
C LEU A 88 -12.96 2.72 8.15
N ARG A 89 -12.13 3.53 7.49
CA ARG A 89 -10.95 3.06 6.76
C ARG A 89 -9.73 3.95 6.96
N ASP A 90 -9.90 5.10 7.59
CA ASP A 90 -8.82 6.05 7.82
C ASP A 90 -8.41 6.00 9.29
N PHE A 91 -7.17 5.58 9.53
CA PHE A 91 -6.58 5.47 10.85
C PHE A 91 -5.33 6.33 10.93
N THR A 92 -5.07 6.89 12.10
CA THR A 92 -3.92 7.75 12.35
C THR A 92 -2.98 7.08 13.34
N VAL A 93 -1.70 7.02 12.98
CA VAL A 93 -0.61 6.68 13.91
C VAL A 93 0.25 7.91 14.09
N GLU A 94 0.24 8.45 15.30
CA GLU A 94 1.07 9.61 15.66
C GLU A 94 2.45 9.12 16.12
N MET A 95 3.50 9.71 15.56
CA MET A 95 4.88 9.41 15.94
C MET A 95 5.72 10.68 15.87
N GLU A 96 6.51 10.90 16.91
CA GLU A 96 7.45 12.00 17.03
C GLU A 96 8.50 11.96 15.91
N THR A 97 8.97 13.14 15.47
CA THR A 97 9.97 13.21 14.39
C THR A 97 11.26 12.53 14.81
N GLY A 98 11.88 11.77 13.89
CA GLY A 98 13.14 11.05 14.17
C GLY A 98 12.98 9.68 14.83
N THR A 99 11.75 9.23 15.13
CA THR A 99 11.49 7.89 15.70
C THR A 99 11.34 6.76 14.67
N GLY A 100 11.59 7.04 13.39
CA GLY A 100 11.60 6.00 12.35
C GLY A 100 10.23 5.67 11.76
N LYS A 101 9.30 6.64 11.67
CA LYS A 101 7.99 6.49 10.99
C LYS A 101 8.07 5.77 9.64
N THR A 102 9.11 6.06 8.84
CA THR A 102 9.37 5.38 7.57
C THR A 102 9.65 3.90 7.72
N TYR A 103 10.51 3.54 8.67
CA TYR A 103 10.79 2.14 8.97
C TYR A 103 9.52 1.41 9.45
N VAL A 104 8.72 2.07 10.29
CA VAL A 104 7.45 1.53 10.80
C VAL A 104 6.50 1.19 9.65
N TYR A 105 6.15 2.11 8.75
CA TYR A 105 5.18 1.75 7.70
C TYR A 105 5.72 0.69 6.72
N ILE A 106 7.04 0.63 6.45
CA ILE A 106 7.63 -0.42 5.61
C ILE A 106 7.48 -1.78 6.33
N ARG A 107 7.80 -1.83 7.62
CA ARG A 107 7.64 -3.04 8.42
C ARG A 107 6.18 -3.45 8.55
N THR A 108 5.26 -2.49 8.70
CA THR A 108 3.81 -2.74 8.71
C THR A 108 3.35 -3.40 7.42
N ILE A 109 3.86 -2.99 6.26
CA ILE A 109 3.55 -3.64 4.97
C ILE A 109 3.95 -5.12 5.00
N TYR A 110 5.14 -5.44 5.50
CA TYR A 110 5.59 -6.83 5.66
C TYR A 110 4.73 -7.61 6.68
N GLU A 111 4.40 -7.03 7.82
CA GLU A 111 3.56 -7.68 8.84
C GLU A 111 2.14 -7.93 8.34
N LEU A 112 1.53 -6.96 7.63
CA LEU A 112 0.22 -7.13 7.02
C LEU A 112 0.23 -8.23 5.97
N ASN A 113 1.30 -8.36 5.18
CA ASN A 113 1.47 -9.50 4.29
C ASN A 113 1.59 -10.82 5.06
N LYS A 114 2.45 -10.85 6.09
CA LYS A 114 2.71 -12.06 6.89
C LYS A 114 1.46 -12.55 7.61
N ARG A 115 0.67 -11.64 8.20
CA ARG A 115 -0.52 -11.96 9.00
C ARG A 115 -1.75 -12.22 8.13
N TYR A 116 -1.94 -11.43 7.06
CA TYR A 116 -3.21 -11.38 6.33
C TYR A 116 -3.10 -11.59 4.82
N GLY A 117 -1.90 -11.73 4.27
CA GLY A 117 -1.69 -11.98 2.84
C GLY A 117 -1.81 -10.74 1.95
N LEU A 118 -1.95 -9.54 2.52
CA LEU A 118 -2.06 -8.29 1.76
C LEU A 118 -0.79 -8.04 0.93
N THR A 119 -0.96 -7.69 -0.34
CA THR A 119 0.14 -7.57 -1.32
C THR A 119 0.18 -6.21 -2.01
N LYS A 120 -0.92 -5.46 -2.04
CA LYS A 120 -1.01 -4.18 -2.78
C LYS A 120 -1.02 -2.99 -1.82
N PHE A 121 -0.06 -2.10 -1.93
CA PHE A 121 0.04 -0.93 -1.06
C PHE A 121 0.33 0.33 -1.87
N VAL A 122 -0.29 1.43 -1.48
CA VAL A 122 -0.06 2.76 -2.07
C VAL A 122 0.39 3.71 -0.98
N ILE A 123 1.53 4.36 -1.19
CA ILE A 123 2.07 5.39 -0.31
C ILE A 123 1.89 6.74 -1.00
N VAL A 124 0.99 7.57 -0.46
CA VAL A 124 0.75 8.92 -0.94
C VAL A 124 1.63 9.91 -0.17
N VAL A 125 2.43 10.70 -0.87
CA VAL A 125 3.36 11.67 -0.29
C VAL A 125 3.06 13.11 -0.72
N PRO A 126 3.29 14.14 0.11
CA PRO A 126 2.90 15.50 -0.22
C PRO A 126 3.91 16.20 -1.16
N SER A 127 5.15 15.72 -1.24
CA SER A 127 6.21 16.37 -2.04
C SER A 127 7.16 15.39 -2.72
N ILE A 128 7.85 15.87 -3.76
CA ILE A 128 8.88 15.10 -4.48
C ILE A 128 10.08 14.79 -3.57
N ALA A 129 10.47 15.72 -2.70
CA ALA A 129 11.58 15.50 -1.77
C ALA A 129 11.28 14.33 -0.80
N ILE A 130 10.06 14.29 -0.26
CA ILE A 130 9.63 13.18 0.60
C ILE A 130 9.58 11.88 -0.20
N ARG A 131 9.07 11.91 -1.43
CA ARG A 131 9.06 10.75 -2.35
C ARG A 131 10.45 10.12 -2.53
N GLU A 132 11.47 10.94 -2.80
CA GLU A 132 12.85 10.45 -2.95
C GLU A 132 13.40 9.90 -1.63
N GLY A 133 13.06 10.51 -0.50
CA GLY A 133 13.41 10.00 0.84
C GLY A 133 12.79 8.63 1.13
N VAL A 134 11.52 8.44 0.77
CA VAL A 134 10.83 7.14 0.89
C VAL A 134 11.48 6.10 0.00
N LYS A 135 11.69 6.42 -1.29
CA LYS A 135 12.42 5.55 -2.24
C LYS A 135 13.76 5.11 -1.67
N LYS A 136 14.55 6.06 -1.15
CA LYS A 136 15.86 5.75 -0.60
C LYS A 136 15.79 4.84 0.62
N SER A 137 14.76 5.01 1.44
CA SER A 137 14.52 4.18 2.61
C SER A 137 14.22 2.73 2.21
N PHE A 138 13.35 2.50 1.22
CA PHE A 138 13.12 1.15 0.69
C PHE A 138 14.41 0.50 0.16
N GLU A 139 15.23 1.25 -0.58
CA GLU A 139 16.53 0.76 -1.07
C GLU A 139 17.47 0.37 0.07
N SER A 140 17.59 1.22 1.09
CA SER A 140 18.56 1.03 2.17
C SER A 140 18.13 -0.06 3.17
N THR A 141 16.82 -0.21 3.41
CA THR A 141 16.29 -1.24 4.33
C THR A 141 16.07 -2.60 3.67
N LYS A 142 16.27 -2.73 2.35
CA LYS A 142 15.97 -3.97 1.60
C LYS A 142 16.60 -5.21 2.21
N LYS A 143 17.93 -5.22 2.37
CA LYS A 143 18.67 -6.36 2.95
C LYS A 143 18.19 -6.71 4.37
N HIS A 144 17.88 -5.68 5.15
CA HIS A 144 17.39 -5.83 6.53
C HIS A 144 16.05 -6.56 6.55
N PHE A 145 15.08 -6.12 5.76
CA PHE A 145 13.77 -6.76 5.72
C PHE A 145 13.78 -8.11 5.00
N GLU A 146 14.63 -8.32 4.00
CA GLU A 146 14.87 -9.64 3.41
C GLU A 146 15.37 -10.63 4.47
N SER A 147 16.24 -10.20 5.39
CA SER A 147 16.68 -11.06 6.50
C SER A 147 15.58 -11.27 7.55
N LEU A 148 14.78 -10.24 7.84
CA LEU A 148 13.76 -10.28 8.89
C LEU A 148 12.50 -11.09 8.48
N TYR A 149 12.21 -11.16 7.18
CA TYR A 149 11.00 -11.78 6.63
C TYR A 149 11.32 -12.90 5.62
N ASP A 150 12.37 -13.71 5.87
CA ASP A 150 12.69 -14.92 5.10
C ASP A 150 12.75 -14.70 3.57
N LYS A 151 13.37 -13.59 3.15
CA LYS A 151 13.51 -13.13 1.77
C LYS A 151 12.18 -12.93 1.04
N LYS A 152 11.11 -12.58 1.77
CA LYS A 152 9.82 -12.24 1.18
C LYS A 152 10.00 -11.13 0.12
N PRO A 153 9.59 -11.36 -1.14
CA PRO A 153 9.77 -10.39 -2.20
C PRO A 153 8.83 -9.20 -1.99
N LEU A 154 9.44 -8.01 -1.98
CA LEU A 154 8.77 -6.73 -2.02
C LEU A 154 9.39 -5.89 -3.13
N GLU A 155 8.55 -5.43 -4.04
CA GLU A 155 8.91 -4.50 -5.09
C GLU A 155 8.19 -3.18 -4.85
N PHE A 156 8.88 -2.08 -5.14
CA PHE A 156 8.30 -0.76 -5.06
C PHE A 156 8.64 0.03 -6.33
N PHE A 157 7.77 0.96 -6.70
CA PHE A 157 8.03 1.88 -7.79
C PHE A 157 7.40 3.24 -7.49
N VAL A 158 7.89 4.23 -8.21
CA VAL A 158 7.33 5.58 -8.17
C VAL A 158 6.39 5.72 -9.35
N TYR A 159 5.16 6.15 -9.10
CA TYR A 159 4.19 6.39 -10.16
C TYR A 159 4.70 7.47 -11.13
N ASP A 160 4.75 7.14 -12.41
CA ASP A 160 5.01 8.06 -13.51
C ASP A 160 3.94 7.87 -14.59
N SER A 161 3.16 8.92 -14.84
CA SER A 161 2.16 8.96 -15.91
C SER A 161 2.70 8.66 -17.32
N LYS A 162 4.02 8.76 -17.54
CA LYS A 162 4.66 8.47 -18.82
C LYS A 162 4.99 6.99 -18.98
N ASP A 163 5.17 6.27 -17.87
CA ASP A 163 5.53 4.85 -17.83
C ASP A 163 4.49 4.05 -17.01
N MET A 164 3.59 3.39 -17.74
CA MET A 164 2.49 2.60 -17.18
C MET A 164 2.84 1.12 -16.98
N GLY A 165 4.02 0.67 -17.43
CA GLY A 165 4.46 -0.71 -17.26
C GLY A 165 4.44 -1.18 -15.80
N PRO A 166 5.05 -0.41 -14.86
CA PRO A 166 5.02 -0.74 -13.44
C PRO A 166 3.62 -0.82 -12.83
N VAL A 167 2.67 -0.01 -13.31
CA VAL A 167 1.26 -0.06 -12.86
C VAL A 167 0.58 -1.36 -13.31
N GLY A 168 0.89 -1.84 -14.52
CA GLY A 168 0.45 -3.17 -14.96
C GLY A 168 1.01 -4.27 -14.06
N ASN A 169 2.31 -4.25 -13.78
CA ASN A 169 2.96 -5.23 -12.89
C ASN A 169 2.40 -5.17 -11.45
N PHE A 170 2.07 -3.97 -10.96
CA PHE A 170 1.40 -3.80 -9.67
C PHE A 170 0.13 -4.66 -9.57
N ALA A 171 -0.70 -4.64 -10.61
CA ALA A 171 -1.96 -5.40 -10.64
C ALA A 171 -1.76 -6.91 -10.88
N THR A 172 -0.73 -7.34 -11.61
CA THR A 172 -0.55 -8.75 -12.01
C THR A 172 0.45 -9.55 -11.18
N SER A 173 1.30 -8.91 -10.39
CA SER A 173 2.28 -9.62 -9.54
C SER A 173 1.61 -10.25 -8.32
N SER A 174 2.02 -11.44 -7.90
CA SER A 174 1.59 -12.05 -6.62
C SER A 174 2.47 -11.65 -5.42
N ALA A 175 3.59 -10.95 -5.67
CA ALA A 175 4.48 -10.43 -4.64
C ALA A 175 3.93 -9.16 -3.97
N ILE A 176 4.58 -8.70 -2.89
CA ILE A 176 4.26 -7.41 -2.28
C ILE A 176 4.66 -6.31 -3.27
N GLN A 177 3.72 -5.44 -3.61
CA GLN A 177 3.88 -4.33 -4.53
C GLN A 177 3.53 -3.03 -3.82
N VAL A 178 4.45 -2.06 -3.85
CA VAL A 178 4.29 -0.75 -3.22
C VAL A 178 4.40 0.35 -4.27
N MET A 179 3.30 1.06 -4.54
CA MET A 179 3.30 2.23 -5.40
C MET A 179 3.47 3.51 -4.57
N ILE A 180 4.48 4.32 -4.90
CA ILE A 180 4.70 5.63 -4.26
C ILE A 180 4.19 6.72 -5.22
N ILE A 181 3.22 7.52 -4.78
CA ILE A 181 2.58 8.56 -5.60
C ILE A 181 2.53 9.89 -4.83
N ASN A 182 2.62 11.02 -5.53
CA ASN A 182 2.46 12.33 -4.89
C ASN A 182 0.98 12.74 -4.83
N ILE A 183 0.62 13.57 -3.86
CA ILE A 183 -0.77 14.03 -3.71
C ILE A 183 -1.28 14.81 -4.93
N GLY A 184 -0.40 15.55 -5.62
CA GLY A 184 -0.77 16.29 -6.83
C GLY A 184 -1.13 15.41 -8.03
N ALA A 185 -0.55 14.21 -8.16
CA ALA A 185 -0.95 13.23 -9.16
C ALA A 185 -2.10 12.34 -8.68
N PHE A 186 -2.53 12.47 -7.43
CA PHE A 186 -3.73 11.80 -6.90
C PHE A 186 -4.95 12.73 -6.99
N ASN A 187 -4.86 13.97 -6.50
CA ASN A 187 -5.99 14.88 -6.30
C ASN A 187 -6.49 15.65 -7.54
N LYS A 188 -5.84 15.58 -8.70
CA LYS A 188 -6.17 16.44 -9.86
C LYS A 188 -7.58 16.25 -10.47
N GLU A 189 -8.42 15.39 -9.89
CA GLU A 189 -9.85 15.29 -10.23
C GLU A 189 -10.81 15.91 -9.20
N LEU A 190 -10.38 16.21 -7.97
CA LEU A 190 -11.31 16.70 -6.94
C LEU A 190 -11.69 18.18 -7.10
N ASP A 191 -11.04 18.91 -8.00
CA ASP A 191 -11.06 20.38 -8.07
C ASP A 191 -11.59 20.95 -9.40
N SER A 192 -12.39 20.22 -10.18
CA SER A 192 -12.97 20.78 -11.42
C SER A 192 -14.43 20.43 -11.67
N ASP A 193 -15.29 21.39 -11.35
CA ASP A 193 -16.55 21.66 -12.04
C ASP A 193 -16.37 21.67 -13.58
N GLU A 194 -17.20 20.90 -14.26
CA GLU A 194 -17.80 21.13 -15.60
C GLU A 194 -17.03 21.89 -16.71
N LYS A 195 -15.70 21.78 -16.87
CA LYS A 195 -15.04 22.20 -18.14
C LYS A 195 -13.98 21.21 -18.64
N LYS A 196 -14.40 20.43 -19.64
CA LYS A 196 -13.63 19.66 -20.64
C LYS A 196 -12.10 19.79 -20.57
N GLY A 197 -11.41 18.69 -20.26
CA GLY A 197 -10.15 18.33 -20.94
C GLY A 197 -8.95 17.86 -20.12
N ALA A 198 -8.98 17.86 -18.79
CA ALA A 198 -7.81 17.50 -17.98
C ALA A 198 -8.13 16.52 -16.83
N THR A 199 -8.80 15.40 -17.13
CA THR A 199 -8.86 14.27 -16.20
C THR A 199 -7.43 13.83 -15.86
N ASN A 200 -7.13 13.72 -14.57
CA ASN A 200 -5.84 13.27 -14.07
C ASN A 200 -5.48 11.91 -14.72
N ILE A 201 -4.22 11.75 -15.17
CA ILE A 201 -3.78 10.56 -15.90
C ILE A 201 -3.94 9.29 -15.03
N PHE A 202 -3.95 9.43 -13.71
CA PHE A 202 -4.23 8.34 -12.79
C PHE A 202 -5.65 7.75 -12.96
N HIS A 203 -6.62 8.57 -13.35
CA HIS A 203 -8.02 8.18 -13.51
C HIS A 203 -8.40 7.96 -14.97
N ARG A 204 -7.54 8.38 -15.91
CA ARG A 204 -7.79 8.24 -17.33
C ARG A 204 -7.53 6.80 -17.81
N PRO A 205 -8.46 6.19 -18.55
CA PRO A 205 -8.24 4.93 -19.26
C PRO A 205 -7.00 5.01 -20.18
N SER A 206 -6.19 3.95 -20.17
CA SER A 206 -4.94 3.89 -20.93
C SER A 206 -4.86 2.58 -21.70
N GLU A 207 -4.70 2.66 -23.02
CA GLU A 207 -4.46 1.48 -23.88
C GLU A 207 -3.17 0.73 -23.53
N LYS A 208 -2.24 1.39 -22.82
CA LYS A 208 -1.01 0.76 -22.32
C LYS A 208 -1.25 -0.17 -21.12
N LEU A 209 -2.44 -0.12 -20.52
CA LEU A 209 -2.83 -0.94 -19.40
C LEU A 209 -3.79 -2.04 -19.84
N ILE A 210 -3.79 -3.15 -19.10
CA ILE A 210 -4.56 -4.33 -19.44
C ILE A 210 -6.05 -3.96 -19.51
N GLY A 211 -6.70 -4.32 -20.63
CA GLY A 211 -8.10 -4.04 -20.87
C GLY A 211 -8.43 -2.55 -21.05
N GLY A 212 -7.43 -1.68 -21.32
CA GLY A 212 -7.64 -0.25 -21.50
C GLY A 212 -8.00 0.51 -20.22
N ARG A 213 -7.89 -0.15 -19.06
CA ARG A 213 -8.30 0.41 -17.75
C ARG A 213 -7.46 1.61 -17.34
N SER A 214 -8.00 2.42 -16.43
CA SER A 214 -7.22 3.46 -15.78
C SER A 214 -6.27 2.87 -14.71
N PRO A 215 -5.17 3.58 -14.36
CA PRO A 215 -4.36 3.22 -13.21
C PRO A 215 -5.19 3.06 -11.92
N GLN A 216 -6.14 3.96 -11.67
CA GLN A 216 -7.04 3.88 -10.52
C GLN A 216 -7.83 2.58 -10.52
N GLU A 217 -8.48 2.21 -11.63
CA GLU A 217 -9.30 1.00 -11.73
C GLU A 217 -8.48 -0.24 -11.41
N LEU A 218 -7.26 -0.34 -11.94
CA LEU A 218 -6.35 -1.47 -11.68
C LEU A 218 -5.86 -1.52 -10.24
N VAL A 219 -5.64 -0.37 -9.60
CA VAL A 219 -5.17 -0.28 -8.22
C VAL A 219 -6.31 -0.46 -7.21
N SER A 220 -7.55 -0.14 -7.60
CA SER A 220 -8.76 -0.29 -6.77
C SER A 220 -9.45 -1.65 -6.89
N SER A 221 -9.02 -2.47 -7.84
CA SER A 221 -9.52 -3.85 -8.06
C SER A 221 -9.16 -4.75 -6.88
#